data_AF-A0A8B7DBV2-F1
#
_entry.id   AF-A0A8B7DBV2-F1
#
_cell.length_a   1.000
_cell.length_b   1.000
_cell.length_c   1.000
_cell.angle_alpha   90.00
_cell.angle_beta   90.00
_cell.angle_gamma   90.00
#
_symmetry.space_group_name_H-M   'P 1'
#
loop_
_entity.id
_entity.type
_entity.pdbx_description
1 polymer ?
#
loop_
_entity_poly.entity_id
_entity_poly.type
_entity_poly.pdbx_seq_one_letter_code
_entity_poly.pdbx_strand_id
1 'polypeptide(L)' 'MEKEQNYREASIKYEKAWKYSNESNPAIGYRLAFNYLKSQRYVDAINICNQVLDKYSNYPKIKKDILDKARSLVRS' A
#
# COMPACT_ATOMS: atom_id res chain seq x y z
N MET A 1 15.63 -14.52 -0.17
CA MET A 1 14.90 -14.85 -1.42
C MET A 1 13.52 -15.50 -1.22
N GLU A 2 13.13 -16.02 -0.05
CA GLU A 2 11.76 -16.58 0.11
C GLU A 2 10.71 -15.57 0.58
N LYS A 3 11.08 -14.63 1.47
CA LYS A 3 10.13 -13.66 2.03
C LYS A 3 9.67 -12.62 1.01
N GLU A 4 10.53 -12.23 0.08
CA GLU A 4 10.22 -11.22 -0.94
C GLU A 4 9.21 -11.71 -1.98
N GLN A 5 9.30 -12.98 -2.39
CA GLN A 5 8.31 -13.60 -3.26
C GLN A 5 6.92 -13.62 -2.62
N ASN A 6 6.85 -13.94 -1.32
CA ASN A 6 5.59 -13.96 -0.59
C ASN A 6 4.93 -12.57 -0.50
N TYR A 7 5.69 -11.49 -0.32
CA TYR A 7 5.12 -10.14 -0.30
C TYR A 7 4.62 -9.71 -1.67
N ARG A 8 5.32 -10.11 -2.75
CA ARG A 8 4.90 -9.79 -4.11
C ARG A 8 3.59 -10.49 -4.46
N GLU A 9 3.47 -11.78 -4.18
CA GLU A 9 2.21 -12.51 -4.39
C GLU A 9 1.09 -12.01 -3.48
N ALA A 10 1.40 -11.71 -2.21
CA ALA A 10 0.44 -11.13 -1.29
C ALA A 10 -0.08 -9.78 -1.80
N SER A 11 0.79 -8.92 -2.34
CA SER A 11 0.38 -7.64 -2.92
C SER A 11 -0.61 -7.83 -4.07
N ILE A 12 -0.42 -8.83 -4.94
CA ILE A 12 -1.36 -9.14 -6.04
C ILE A 12 -2.71 -9.62 -5.49
N LYS A 13 -2.71 -10.47 -4.44
CA LYS A 13 -3.94 -10.94 -3.79
C LYS A 13 -4.71 -9.78 -3.16
N TYR A 14 -4.02 -8.88 -2.46
CA TYR A 14 -4.61 -7.70 -1.86
C TYR A 14 -5.05 -6.66 -2.91
N GLU A 15 -4.38 -6.54 -4.05
CA GLU A 15 -4.78 -5.65 -5.15
C GLU A 15 -6.10 -6.09 -5.76
N LYS A 16 -6.25 -7.39 -6.01
CA LYS A 16 -7.54 -7.96 -6.45
C LYS A 16 -8.62 -7.68 -5.42
N ALA A 17 -8.34 -7.94 -4.14
CA ALA A 17 -9.29 -7.65 -3.07
C ALA A 17 -9.64 -6.16 -3.00
N TRP A 18 -8.68 -5.26 -3.19
CA TRP A 18 -8.88 -3.80 -3.21
C TRP A 18 -9.82 -3.38 -4.34
N LYS A 19 -9.60 -3.90 -5.55
CA LYS A 19 -10.48 -3.69 -6.71
C LYS A 19 -11.88 -4.27 -6.47
N TYR A 20 -11.98 -5.50 -5.95
CA TYR A 20 -13.27 -6.12 -5.62
C TYR A 20 -14.02 -5.40 -4.51
N SER A 21 -13.29 -4.78 -3.58
CA SER A 21 -13.87 -3.97 -2.50
C SER A 21 -14.23 -2.55 -2.95
N ASN A 22 -14.15 -2.28 -4.25
CA ASN A 22 -14.37 -0.97 -4.87
C ASN A 22 -13.58 0.16 -4.17
N GLU A 23 -12.37 -0.16 -3.71
CA GLU A 23 -11.48 0.77 -3.03
C GLU A 23 -12.14 1.44 -1.79
N SER A 24 -13.10 0.74 -1.18
CA SER A 24 -13.95 1.27 -0.10
C SER A 24 -13.57 0.71 1.27
N ASN A 25 -12.43 0.00 1.37
CA ASN A 25 -11.99 -0.59 2.64
C ASN A 25 -10.55 -0.18 3.00
N PRO A 26 -10.36 0.89 3.80
CA PRO A 26 -9.03 1.43 4.10
C PRO A 26 -8.09 0.41 4.76
N ALA A 27 -8.62 -0.63 5.42
CA ALA A 27 -7.82 -1.72 5.96
C ALA A 27 -7.13 -2.57 4.88
N ILE A 28 -7.82 -2.83 3.76
CA ILE A 28 -7.26 -3.55 2.61
C ILE A 28 -6.21 -2.68 1.92
N GLY A 29 -6.51 -1.39 1.70
CA GLY A 29 -5.55 -0.44 1.14
C GLY A 29 -4.27 -0.32 2.00
N TYR A 30 -4.41 -0.29 3.33
CA TYR A 30 -3.26 -0.30 4.25
C TYR A 30 -2.40 -1.55 4.10
N ARG A 31 -3.01 -2.74 4.10
CA ARG A 31 -2.28 -4.01 3.93
C ARG A 31 -1.62 -4.09 2.55
N LEU A 32 -2.31 -3.64 1.50
CA LEU A 32 -1.77 -3.61 0.14
C LEU A 32 -0.54 -2.71 0.04
N ALA A 33 -0.66 -1.45 0.50
CA ALA A 33 0.44 -0.49 0.48
C ALA A 33 1.64 -0.97 1.33
N PHE A 34 1.38 -1.63 2.47
CA PHE A 34 2.43 -2.19 3.31
C PHE A 34 3.18 -3.33 2.61
N ASN A 35 2.48 -4.21 1.91
CA ASN A 35 3.12 -5.27 1.11
C ASN A 35 3.94 -4.69 -0.04
N TYR A 36 3.42 -3.67 -0.74
CA TYR A 36 4.19 -2.97 -1.77
C TYR A 36 5.48 -2.34 -1.23
N LEU A 37 5.42 -1.69 -0.05
CA LEU A 37 6.61 -1.16 0.62
C LEU A 37 7.65 -2.27 0.89
N LYS A 38 7.22 -3.45 1.34
CA LYS A 38 8.10 -4.60 1.60
C LYS A 38 8.65 -5.24 0.32
N SER A 39 7.92 -5.16 -0.79
CA SER A 39 8.34 -5.64 -2.11
C SER A 39 9.14 -4.61 -2.92
N GLN A 40 9.64 -3.55 -2.28
CA GLN A 40 10.37 -2.43 -2.94
C GLN A 40 9.55 -1.68 -4.00
N ARG A 41 8.22 -1.85 -4.01
CA ARG A 41 7.28 -1.19 -4.92
C ARG A 41 6.77 0.10 -4.30
N TYR A 42 7.66 1.06 -4.07
CA TYR A 42 7.33 2.27 -3.32
C TYR A 42 6.35 3.19 -4.06
N VAL A 43 6.44 3.26 -5.40
CA VAL A 43 5.53 4.08 -6.23
C VAL A 43 4.09 3.57 -6.11
N ASP A 44 3.89 2.25 -6.21
CA ASP A 44 2.56 1.64 -6.05
C ASP A 44 2.02 1.85 -4.63
N ALA A 45 2.87 1.69 -3.60
CA ALA A 45 2.49 1.95 -2.21
C ALA A 45 2.00 3.41 -2.03
N ILE A 46 2.71 4.38 -2.61
CA ILE A 46 2.34 5.80 -2.58
C ILE A 46 0.98 6.01 -3.25
N ASN A 47 0.75 5.38 -4.41
CA ASN A 47 -0.48 5.55 -5.15
C ASN A 47 -1.69 5.04 -4.34
N ILE A 48 -1.60 3.82 -3.78
CA ILE A 48 -2.65 3.27 -2.91
C ILE A 48 -2.89 4.16 -1.68
N CYS A 49 -1.83 4.67 -1.05
CA CYS A 49 -1.98 5.59 0.08
C CYS A 49 -2.76 6.84 -0.31
N ASN A 50 -2.48 7.44 -1.46
CA ASN A 50 -3.21 8.61 -1.94
C ASN A 50 -4.69 8.28 -2.22
N GLN A 51 -4.98 7.16 -2.89
CA GLN A 51 -6.35 6.74 -3.15
C GLN A 51 -7.15 6.49 -1.86
N VAL A 52 -6.52 5.87 -0.86
CA VAL A 52 -7.16 5.67 0.45
C VAL A 52 -7.38 7.00 1.15
N LEU A 53 -6.43 7.94 1.13
CA LEU A 53 -6.56 9.25 1.77
C LEU A 53 -7.58 10.17 1.08
N ASP A 54 -7.74 10.02 -0.23
CA ASP A 54 -8.76 10.74 -1.02
C ASP A 54 -10.17 10.37 -0.55
N LYS A 55 -10.46 9.08 -0.40
CA LYS A 55 -11.75 8.60 0.13
C LYS A 55 -11.87 8.70 1.64
N TYR A 56 -10.77 8.46 2.36
CA TYR A 56 -10.69 8.39 3.82
C TYR A 56 -9.63 9.35 4.33
N SER A 57 -9.91 10.65 4.27
CA SER A 57 -8.99 11.69 4.78
C SER A 57 -8.71 11.57 6.29
N ASN A 58 -9.55 10.82 7.02
CA ASN A 58 -9.38 10.53 8.44
C ASN A 58 -8.46 9.32 8.76
N TYR A 59 -7.64 8.88 7.80
CA TYR A 59 -6.73 7.75 7.99
C TYR A 59 -5.23 8.15 7.98
N PRO A 60 -4.78 9.05 8.88
CA PRO A 60 -3.40 9.58 8.87
C PRO A 60 -2.34 8.50 9.15
N LYS A 61 -2.73 7.36 9.74
CA LYS A 61 -1.83 6.23 10.00
C LYS A 61 -1.18 5.71 8.72
N ILE A 62 -1.92 5.56 7.63
CA ILE A 62 -1.35 5.05 6.36
C ILE A 62 -0.35 6.04 5.76
N LYS A 63 -0.62 7.34 5.93
CA LYS A 63 0.25 8.41 5.47
C LYS A 63 1.59 8.38 6.20
N LYS A 64 1.57 8.38 7.53
CA LYS A 64 2.81 8.48 8.31
C LYS A 64 3.62 7.18 8.28
N ASP A 65 2.95 6.02 8.33
CA ASP A 65 3.67 4.74 8.42
C ASP A 65 4.15 4.20 7.08
N ILE A 66 3.41 4.48 5.99
CA ILE A 66 3.68 3.92 4.66
C ILE A 66 4.08 5.00 3.66
N LEU A 67 3.26 6.06 3.47
CA LEU A 67 3.53 7.08 2.47
C LEU A 67 4.86 7.81 2.72
N ASP A 68 5.14 8.18 3.97
CA ASP A 68 6.37 8.90 4.32
C ASP A 68 7.63 8.04 4.13
N LYS A 69 7.58 6.78 4.59
CA LYS A 69 8.66 5.79 4.35
C LYS A 69 8.87 5.53 2.86
N ALA A 70 7.80 5.27 2.12
CA ALA A 70 7.87 5.02 0.68
C ALA A 70 8.45 6.24 -0.06
N ARG A 71 8.03 7.46 0.30
CA ARG A 71 8.57 8.70 -0.28
C ARG A 71 10.04 8.90 0.02
N SER A 72 10.48 8.61 1.24
CA SER A 72 11.89 8.68 1.62
C SER A 72 12.73 7.72 0.77
N LEU A 73 12.26 6.47 0.61
CA LEU A 73 12.93 5.44 -0.19
C LEU A 73 12.93 5.72 -1.70
N VAL A 74 11.92 6.42 -2.24
CA VAL A 74 11.90 6.85 -3.66
C VAL A 74 12.81 8.03 -3.92
N ARG A 75 12.99 8.91 -2.94
CA ARG A 75 13.85 10.10 -3.07
C ARG A 75 15.32 9.82 -2.76
N SER A 76 15.64 8.64 -2.24
CA SER A 76 17.00 8.22 -1.88
C SER A 76 17.66 7.43 -2.99
#